data_AF-A0A1B8ZPI3-F1
#
_entry.id   AF-A0A1B8ZPI3-F1
#
_cell.length_a   1.000
_cell.length_b   1.000
_cell.length_c   1.000
_cell.angle_alpha   90.00
_cell.angle_beta   90.00
_cell.angle_gamma   90.00
#
_symmetry.space_group_name_H-M   'P 1'
#
loop_
_entity.id
_entity.type
_entity.pdbx_description
1 polymer ?
#
loop_
_entity_poly.entity_id
_entity_poly.type
_entity_poly.pdbx_seq_one_letter_code
_entity_poly.pdbx_strand_id
1 'polypeptide(L)'
;MKKLINHFKFRLSQSFRLLNLNPRASIPALLIFIILIVMKLPESYYYPPLFFILTLLFHYERKDIPFLKKVFVSSWRWVVGLEAACIYSVLLLGNIHYQFEKTGGVCFLLIALSGFLTPGAVTLPAWKWNFIPEDLFEWKSFLRKNSWMAVLGWMVVLLSCYHPASLILAGVFALDYVSHIYEPNENKEMLAMYFRKYTLKEKIRRNSLFFNGLLLPAYCLFMILNPAESLYVLYYFAFMNLYFLLILTRKYKKYHYKEKNNYYNMGVYFEYFICSMTIIPAILLLKNNIKDAGQNIRTYAGD
;
A
#
# COMPACT_ATOMS: atom_id res chain seq x y z
N MET A 1 29.59 -21.88 -5.01
CA MET A 1 29.50 -20.62 -5.79
C MET A 1 28.44 -20.63 -6.90
N LYS A 2 28.45 -21.55 -7.88
CA LYS A 2 27.48 -21.54 -9.01
C LYS A 2 25.99 -21.49 -8.60
N LYS A 3 25.59 -22.27 -7.58
CA LYS A 3 24.22 -22.25 -7.02
C LYS A 3 23.84 -20.89 -6.43
N LEU A 4 24.78 -20.24 -5.72
CA LEU A 4 24.57 -18.93 -5.10
C LEU A 4 24.39 -17.85 -6.17
N ILE A 5 25.25 -17.83 -7.19
CA ILE A 5 25.18 -16.88 -8.31
C ILE A 5 23.86 -17.02 -9.08
N ASN A 6 23.44 -18.25 -9.37
CA ASN A 6 22.16 -18.51 -10.04
C ASN A 6 20.96 -18.05 -9.19
N HIS A 7 21.03 -18.24 -7.87
CA HIS A 7 20.01 -17.77 -6.95
C HIS A 7 19.91 -16.23 -6.95
N PHE A 8 21.04 -15.51 -6.89
CA PHE A 8 21.03 -14.04 -6.98
C PHE A 8 20.52 -13.53 -8.33
N LYS A 9 20.90 -14.16 -9.45
CA LYS A 9 20.35 -13.83 -10.77
C LYS A 9 18.83 -14.03 -10.82
N PHE A 10 18.34 -15.14 -10.27
CA PHE A 10 16.91 -15.42 -10.16
C PHE A 10 16.21 -14.35 -9.31
N ARG A 11 16.75 -14.00 -8.14
CA ARG A 11 16.17 -12.98 -7.25
C ARG A 11 16.11 -11.61 -7.91
N LEU A 12 17.15 -11.20 -8.62
CA LEU A 12 17.17 -9.93 -9.36
C LEU A 12 16.08 -9.89 -10.45
N SER A 13 15.94 -10.95 -11.23
CA SER A 13 14.86 -11.08 -12.22
C SER A 13 13.46 -11.05 -11.56
N GLN A 14 13.32 -11.72 -10.41
CA GLN A 14 12.08 -11.71 -9.64
C GLN A 14 11.76 -10.32 -9.10
N SER A 15 12.74 -9.54 -8.65
CA SER A 15 12.52 -8.17 -8.16
C SER A 15 11.86 -7.30 -9.24
N PHE A 16 12.36 -7.32 -10.48
CA PHE A 16 11.74 -6.60 -11.60
C PHE A 16 10.32 -7.10 -11.91
N ARG A 17 10.12 -8.42 -11.86
CA ARG A 17 8.80 -9.02 -12.05
C ARG A 17 7.82 -8.62 -10.94
N LEU A 18 8.29 -8.51 -9.70
CA LEU A 18 7.47 -8.19 -8.53
C LEU A 18 7.10 -6.70 -8.51
N LEU A 19 8.02 -5.81 -8.91
CA LEU A 19 7.73 -4.39 -9.14
C LEU A 19 6.64 -4.21 -10.21
N ASN A 20 6.65 -5.04 -11.26
CA ASN A 20 5.71 -4.94 -12.39
C ASN A 20 4.35 -5.63 -12.13
N LEU A 21 4.33 -6.78 -11.45
CA LEU A 21 3.14 -7.65 -11.35
C LEU A 21 2.42 -7.62 -10.00
N ASN A 22 3.01 -7.07 -8.94
CA ASN A 22 2.39 -7.05 -7.61
C ASN A 22 2.49 -5.66 -6.96
N PRO A 23 1.54 -4.75 -7.25
CA PRO A 23 1.58 -3.37 -6.75
C PRO A 23 1.43 -3.25 -5.23
N ARG A 24 0.95 -4.30 -4.55
CA ARG A 24 0.58 -4.37 -3.11
C ARG A 24 1.61 -3.86 -2.09
N ALA A 25 2.83 -3.57 -2.54
CA ALA A 25 3.90 -2.95 -1.76
C ALA A 25 4.95 -2.23 -2.62
N SER A 26 4.98 -2.43 -3.96
CA SER A 26 6.10 -1.99 -4.79
C SER A 26 6.12 -0.49 -5.05
N ILE A 27 4.97 0.14 -5.28
CA ILE A 27 4.89 1.57 -5.63
C ILE A 27 5.20 2.45 -4.42
N PRO A 28 4.58 2.21 -3.25
CA PRO A 28 4.86 3.02 -2.09
C PRO A 28 6.31 2.78 -1.61
N ALA A 29 6.81 1.54 -1.64
CA ALA A 29 8.22 1.26 -1.36
C ALA A 29 9.16 1.99 -2.32
N LEU A 30 8.90 1.99 -3.64
CA LEU A 30 9.71 2.73 -4.62
C LEU A 30 9.71 4.24 -4.35
N LEU A 31 8.57 4.82 -3.99
CA LEU A 31 8.49 6.24 -3.63
C LEU A 31 9.29 6.57 -2.37
N ILE A 32 9.19 5.74 -1.31
CA ILE A 32 10.05 5.87 -0.13
C ILE A 32 11.53 5.73 -0.52
N PHE A 33 11.86 4.77 -1.38
CA PHE A 33 13.25 4.58 -1.81
C PHE A 33 13.78 5.82 -2.53
N ILE A 34 13.02 6.38 -3.48
CA ILE A 34 13.41 7.61 -4.20
C ILE A 34 13.54 8.78 -3.22
N ILE A 35 12.54 8.98 -2.35
CA ILE A 35 12.55 10.08 -1.38
C ILE A 35 13.74 9.94 -0.43
N LEU A 36 13.96 8.76 0.14
CA LEU A 36 15.07 8.55 1.06
C LEU A 36 16.42 8.62 0.37
N ILE A 37 16.53 8.35 -0.93
CA ILE A 37 17.76 8.56 -1.71
C ILE A 37 18.07 10.05 -1.88
N VAL A 38 17.04 10.87 -2.15
CA VAL A 38 17.18 12.29 -2.52
C VAL A 38 17.11 13.23 -1.31
N MET A 39 16.44 12.84 -0.23
CA MET A 39 16.20 13.70 0.92
C MET A 39 17.47 13.82 1.78
N LYS A 40 17.89 15.07 2.02
CA LYS A 40 18.95 15.39 2.98
C LYS A 40 18.40 15.38 4.41
N LEU A 41 18.87 14.47 5.24
CA LEU A 41 18.59 14.44 6.68
C LEU A 41 19.53 15.41 7.40
N PRO A 42 19.15 15.88 8.61
CA PRO A 42 19.96 16.83 9.37
C PRO A 42 21.38 16.32 9.62
N GLU A 43 21.50 15.01 9.88
CA GLU A 43 22.76 14.34 10.18
C GLU A 43 22.88 13.00 9.45
N SER A 44 24.09 12.62 9.08
CA SER A 44 24.42 11.39 8.33
C SER A 44 24.02 10.12 9.09
N TYR A 45 24.05 10.13 10.43
CA TYR A 45 23.80 8.95 11.25
C TYR A 45 22.33 8.50 11.28
N TYR A 46 21.39 9.28 10.75
CA TYR A 46 19.97 8.91 10.66
C TYR A 46 19.67 7.95 9.50
N TYR A 47 20.44 7.98 8.42
CA TYR A 47 20.22 7.11 7.27
C TYR A 47 20.39 5.62 7.59
N PRO A 48 21.46 5.19 8.29
CA PRO A 48 21.69 3.77 8.54
C PRO A 48 20.57 3.07 9.30
N PRO A 49 20.00 3.62 10.39
CA PRO A 49 18.86 3.01 11.07
C PRO A 49 17.58 3.00 10.22
N LEU A 50 17.30 4.05 9.44
CA LEU A 50 16.13 4.10 8.55
C LEU A 50 16.17 3.01 7.47
N PHE A 51 17.31 2.85 6.81
CA PHE A 51 17.51 1.79 5.81
C PHE A 51 17.55 0.39 6.43
N PHE A 52 17.98 0.28 7.69
CA PHE A 52 17.92 -0.97 8.43
C PHE A 52 16.49 -1.40 8.68
N ILE A 53 15.62 -0.48 9.13
CA ILE A 53 14.18 -0.74 9.34
C ILE A 53 13.53 -1.21 8.03
N LEU A 54 13.83 -0.55 6.91
CA LEU A 54 13.32 -0.98 5.60
C LEU A 54 13.78 -2.39 5.23
N THR A 55 15.05 -2.69 5.45
CA THR A 55 15.63 -4.03 5.18
C THR A 55 14.99 -5.10 6.08
N LEU A 56 14.69 -4.77 7.33
CA LEU A 56 13.95 -5.66 8.24
C LEU A 56 12.53 -5.93 7.76
N LEU A 57 11.79 -4.92 7.25
CA LEU A 57 10.45 -5.13 6.70
C LEU A 57 10.49 -6.15 5.55
N PHE A 58 11.45 -6.03 4.64
CA PHE A 58 11.65 -7.03 3.57
C PHE A 58 11.97 -8.42 4.12
N HIS A 59 12.74 -8.51 5.21
CA HIS A 59 13.07 -9.79 5.86
C HIS A 59 11.85 -10.45 6.50
N TYR A 60 10.98 -9.68 7.16
CA TYR A 60 9.77 -10.21 7.80
C TYR A 60 8.70 -10.68 6.81
N GLU A 61 8.57 -10.03 5.65
CA GLU A 61 7.61 -10.44 4.62
C GLU A 61 8.05 -11.65 3.78
N ARG A 62 9.24 -12.20 4.04
CA ARG A 62 9.79 -13.33 3.27
C ARG A 62 8.96 -14.60 3.42
N LYS A 63 8.45 -15.08 2.29
CA LYS A 63 7.73 -16.37 2.16
C LYS A 63 8.59 -17.49 1.58
N ASP A 64 9.83 -17.21 1.21
CA ASP A 64 10.75 -18.10 0.51
C ASP A 64 11.70 -18.88 1.43
N ILE A 65 11.63 -18.65 2.75
CA ILE A 65 12.45 -19.38 3.74
C ILE A 65 12.30 -20.91 3.65
N PRO A 66 11.09 -21.49 3.46
CA PRO A 66 10.96 -22.93 3.25
C PRO A 66 11.68 -23.44 2.00
N PHE A 67 11.72 -22.64 0.93
CA PHE A 67 12.47 -22.97 -0.29
C PHE A 67 13.98 -22.90 -0.04
N LEU A 68 14.45 -21.84 0.63
CA LEU A 68 15.87 -21.69 0.97
C LEU A 68 16.38 -22.83 1.85
N LYS A 69 15.58 -23.29 2.82
CA LYS A 69 15.90 -24.46 3.66
C LYS A 69 16.09 -25.74 2.84
N LYS A 70 15.35 -25.90 1.72
CA LYS A 70 15.49 -27.05 0.82
C LYS A 70 16.72 -26.94 -0.10
N VAL A 71 17.03 -25.74 -0.59
CA VAL A 71 18.12 -25.53 -1.57
C VAL A 71 19.49 -25.35 -0.90
N PHE A 72 19.53 -24.71 0.27
CA PHE A 72 20.73 -24.34 1.03
C PHE A 72 20.66 -24.88 2.46
N VAL A 73 20.64 -26.22 2.60
CA VAL A 73 20.35 -26.94 3.87
C VAL A 73 21.07 -26.37 5.10
N SER A 74 22.40 -26.20 5.06
CA SER A 74 23.17 -25.66 6.20
C SER A 74 23.40 -24.15 6.14
N SER A 75 23.33 -23.55 4.94
CA SER A 75 23.77 -22.17 4.70
C SER A 75 22.64 -21.17 4.40
N TRP A 76 21.37 -21.59 4.47
CA TRP A 76 20.24 -20.73 4.13
C TRP A 76 20.20 -19.43 4.95
N ARG A 77 20.59 -19.46 6.24
CA ARG A 77 20.68 -18.26 7.09
C ARG A 77 21.70 -17.25 6.58
N TRP A 78 22.85 -17.73 6.14
CA TRP A 78 23.89 -16.90 5.52
C TRP A 78 23.43 -16.32 4.20
N VAL A 79 22.68 -17.08 3.38
CA VAL A 79 22.09 -16.57 2.14
C VAL A 79 21.10 -15.45 2.45
N VAL A 80 20.26 -15.61 3.47
CA VAL A 80 19.32 -14.56 3.91
C VAL A 80 20.05 -13.30 4.38
N GLY A 81 21.07 -13.45 5.23
CA GLY A 81 21.89 -12.33 5.71
C GLY A 81 22.63 -11.62 4.57
N LEU A 82 23.16 -12.37 3.60
CA LEU A 82 23.86 -11.80 2.44
C LEU A 82 22.90 -11.01 1.55
N GLU A 83 21.69 -11.55 1.28
CA GLU A 83 20.67 -10.80 0.55
C GLU A 83 20.28 -9.50 1.25
N ALA A 84 20.05 -9.56 2.57
CA ALA A 84 19.70 -8.38 3.35
C ALA A 84 20.85 -7.35 3.37
N ALA A 85 22.09 -7.81 3.50
CA ALA A 85 23.27 -6.95 3.41
C ALA A 85 23.41 -6.31 2.03
N CYS A 86 23.15 -7.05 0.94
CA CYS A 86 23.15 -6.49 -0.41
C CYS A 86 22.09 -5.39 -0.58
N ILE A 87 20.85 -5.62 -0.11
CA ILE A 87 19.77 -4.63 -0.17
C ILE A 87 20.18 -3.37 0.61
N TYR A 88 20.72 -3.56 1.82
CA TYR A 88 21.16 -2.47 2.67
C TYR A 88 22.34 -1.68 2.08
N SER A 89 23.30 -2.35 1.45
CA SER A 89 24.39 -1.69 0.73
C SER A 89 23.89 -0.85 -0.44
N VAL A 90 22.93 -1.37 -1.22
CA VAL A 90 22.32 -0.61 -2.32
C VAL A 90 21.61 0.64 -1.79
N LEU A 91 20.96 0.54 -0.64
CA LEU A 91 20.30 1.68 0.01
C LEU A 91 21.28 2.76 0.47
N LEU A 92 22.34 2.37 1.17
CA LEU A 92 23.35 3.31 1.67
C LEU A 92 24.13 3.97 0.53
N LEU A 93 24.61 3.16 -0.43
CA LEU A 93 25.41 3.66 -1.55
C LEU A 93 24.58 4.41 -2.59
N GLY A 94 23.29 4.09 -2.70
CA GLY A 94 22.36 4.78 -3.58
C GLY A 94 21.96 6.16 -3.09
N ASN A 95 22.11 6.45 -1.79
CA ASN A 95 21.79 7.75 -1.21
C ASN A 95 22.88 8.78 -1.51
N ILE A 96 22.50 9.90 -2.13
CA ILE A 96 23.44 10.94 -2.61
C ILE A 96 24.04 11.81 -1.50
N HIS A 97 23.47 11.74 -0.30
CA HIS A 97 23.82 12.57 0.85
C HIS A 97 24.52 11.78 1.98
N TYR A 98 24.57 10.45 1.86
CA TYR A 98 25.13 9.60 2.89
C TYR A 98 26.66 9.65 2.89
N GLN A 99 27.23 9.81 4.08
CA GLN A 99 28.66 9.68 4.32
C GLN A 99 28.91 8.46 5.21
N PHE A 100 30.04 7.78 5.01
CA PHE A 100 30.34 6.56 5.76
C PHE A 100 30.49 6.84 7.26
N GLU A 101 29.61 6.25 8.06
CA GLU A 101 29.55 6.43 9.51
C GLU A 101 29.61 5.10 10.27
N LYS A 102 30.03 5.17 11.54
CA LYS A 102 30.12 4.01 12.44
C LYS A 102 28.76 3.33 12.66
N THR A 103 27.67 4.10 12.64
CA THR A 103 26.30 3.59 12.78
C THR A 103 25.91 2.64 11.64
N GLY A 104 26.45 2.83 10.43
CA GLY A 104 26.32 1.90 9.32
C GLY A 104 26.92 0.52 9.62
N GLY A 105 28.13 0.49 10.20
CA GLY A 105 28.77 -0.76 10.62
C GLY A 105 27.95 -1.53 11.66
N VAL A 106 27.39 -0.82 12.65
CA VAL A 106 26.51 -1.43 13.67
C VAL A 106 25.25 -2.02 13.02
N CYS A 107 24.62 -1.32 12.09
CA CYS A 107 23.45 -1.83 11.37
C CYS A 107 23.78 -3.06 10.51
N PHE A 108 24.96 -3.13 9.88
CA PHE A 108 25.41 -4.35 9.18
C PHE A 108 25.52 -5.55 10.12
N LEU A 109 26.02 -5.37 11.34
CA LEU A 109 26.06 -6.44 12.34
C LEU A 109 24.64 -6.89 12.72
N LEU A 110 23.72 -5.95 12.93
CA LEU A 110 22.32 -6.27 13.22
C LEU A 110 21.63 -7.01 12.06
N ILE A 111 21.95 -6.69 10.79
CA ILE A 111 21.45 -7.41 9.61
C ILE A 111 21.99 -8.84 9.57
N ALA A 112 23.28 -9.03 9.87
CA ALA A 112 23.84 -10.37 9.95
C ALA A 112 23.13 -11.22 11.03
N LEU A 113 22.80 -10.60 12.17
CA LEU A 113 22.04 -11.24 13.25
C LEU A 113 20.58 -11.50 12.88
N SER A 114 19.94 -10.65 12.07
CA SER A 114 18.54 -10.85 11.67
C SER A 114 18.35 -12.11 10.81
N GLY A 115 19.38 -12.58 10.12
CA GLY A 115 19.35 -13.87 9.40
C GLY A 115 19.10 -15.10 10.29
N PHE A 116 19.30 -14.96 11.61
CA PHE A 116 18.99 -16.00 12.60
C PHE A 116 17.56 -15.91 13.14
N LEU A 117 16.88 -14.77 12.95
CA LEU A 117 15.48 -14.60 13.29
C LEU A 117 14.63 -15.19 12.16
N THR A 118 14.02 -16.35 12.41
CA THR A 118 12.99 -16.88 11.51
C THR A 118 11.68 -16.14 11.75
N PRO A 119 11.13 -15.44 10.75
CA PRO A 119 9.76 -14.94 10.82
C PRO A 119 8.82 -16.13 11.04
N GLY A 120 8.22 -16.20 12.23
CA GLY A 120 7.11 -17.12 12.49
C GLY A 120 5.83 -16.54 11.91
N ALA A 121 4.93 -17.42 11.45
CA ALA A 121 3.57 -17.00 11.11
C ALA A 121 2.81 -16.68 12.40
N VAL A 122 3.02 -15.49 12.96
CA VAL A 122 2.22 -14.99 14.09
C VAL A 122 0.86 -14.63 13.53
N THR A 123 -0.12 -15.52 13.73
CA THR A 123 -1.52 -15.21 13.44
C THR A 123 -2.05 -14.32 14.54
N LEU A 124 -1.96 -13.01 14.33
CA LEU A 124 -2.59 -12.04 15.22
C LEU A 124 -4.11 -12.25 15.22
N PRO A 125 -4.77 -12.08 16.38
CA PRO A 125 -6.22 -12.30 16.47
C PRO A 125 -6.96 -11.29 15.58
N ALA A 126 -7.89 -11.79 14.76
CA ALA A 126 -8.73 -10.93 13.92
C ALA A 126 -9.78 -10.22 14.79
N TRP A 127 -9.83 -8.90 14.73
CA TRP A 127 -10.88 -8.12 15.41
C TRP A 127 -12.22 -8.22 14.68
N LYS A 128 -13.30 -8.31 15.47
CA LYS A 128 -14.68 -8.30 14.96
C LYS A 128 -15.11 -6.84 14.81
N TRP A 129 -14.92 -6.27 13.62
CA TRP A 129 -15.29 -4.89 13.24
C TRP A 129 -16.82 -4.70 13.17
N ASN A 130 -17.53 -4.94 14.27
CA ASN A 130 -19.00 -5.01 14.31
C ASN A 130 -19.67 -3.65 14.12
N PHE A 131 -18.96 -2.55 14.36
CA PHE A 131 -19.47 -1.20 14.13
C PHE A 131 -19.61 -0.85 12.64
N ILE A 132 -18.95 -1.60 11.74
CA ILE A 132 -19.02 -1.36 10.30
C ILE A 132 -20.30 -2.01 9.76
N PRO A 133 -21.20 -1.22 9.13
CA PRO A 133 -22.41 -1.72 8.49
C PRO A 133 -22.12 -2.80 7.44
N GLU A 134 -23.05 -3.74 7.28
CA GLU A 134 -22.88 -4.87 6.34
C GLU A 134 -22.93 -4.45 4.87
N ASP A 135 -23.55 -3.31 4.56
CA ASP A 135 -23.58 -2.74 3.23
C ASP A 135 -22.23 -2.12 2.79
N LEU A 136 -21.29 -1.97 3.72
CA LEU A 136 -19.88 -1.64 3.46
C LEU A 136 -19.00 -2.90 3.56
N PHE A 137 -19.48 -4.00 2.95
CA PHE A 137 -18.85 -5.31 3.08
C PHE A 137 -17.40 -5.34 2.58
N GLU A 138 -17.03 -4.51 1.59
CA GLU A 138 -15.65 -4.42 1.11
C GLU A 138 -14.71 -3.98 2.23
N TRP A 139 -15.05 -2.88 2.91
CA TRP A 139 -14.30 -2.36 4.05
C TRP A 139 -14.29 -3.36 5.21
N LYS A 140 -15.45 -3.92 5.56
CA LYS A 140 -15.59 -4.86 6.68
C LYS A 140 -14.77 -6.14 6.47
N SER A 141 -14.86 -6.73 5.28
CA SER A 141 -14.11 -7.94 4.90
C SER A 141 -12.61 -7.69 4.93
N PHE A 142 -12.18 -6.56 4.36
CA PHE A 142 -10.77 -6.22 4.29
C PHE A 142 -10.16 -5.90 5.66
N LEU A 143 -10.85 -5.12 6.50
CA LEU A 143 -10.39 -4.80 7.85
C LEU A 143 -10.35 -6.03 8.74
N ARG A 144 -11.29 -6.97 8.61
CA ARG A 144 -11.25 -8.25 9.33
C ARG A 144 -10.03 -9.10 8.95
N LYS A 145 -9.62 -9.08 7.67
CA LYS A 145 -8.45 -9.82 7.20
C LYS A 145 -7.13 -9.17 7.60
N ASN A 146 -7.07 -7.84 7.63
CA ASN A 146 -5.84 -7.06 7.79
C ASN A 146 -5.87 -6.14 9.03
N SER A 147 -6.55 -6.54 10.11
CA SER A 147 -6.92 -5.62 11.21
C SER A 147 -5.74 -4.85 11.78
N TRP A 148 -4.64 -5.53 12.10
CA TRP A 148 -3.45 -4.88 12.67
C TRP A 148 -2.78 -3.94 11.69
N MET A 149 -2.64 -4.35 10.42
CA MET A 149 -2.02 -3.49 9.39
C MET A 149 -2.88 -2.25 9.12
N ALA A 150 -4.21 -2.36 9.19
CA ALA A 150 -5.10 -1.22 9.05
C ALA A 150 -4.94 -0.23 10.21
N VAL A 151 -4.85 -0.73 11.44
CA VAL A 151 -4.66 0.10 12.65
C VAL A 151 -3.31 0.80 12.60
N LEU A 152 -2.24 0.07 12.29
CA LEU A 152 -0.90 0.65 12.14
C LEU A 152 -0.87 1.69 11.01
N GLY A 153 -1.45 1.38 9.85
CA GLY A 153 -1.55 2.31 8.73
C GLY A 153 -2.31 3.59 9.10
N TRP A 154 -3.42 3.45 9.83
CA TRP A 154 -4.19 4.60 10.32
C TRP A 154 -3.40 5.45 11.32
N MET A 155 -2.67 4.82 12.25
CA MET A 155 -1.77 5.54 13.17
C MET A 155 -0.67 6.30 12.42
N VAL A 156 -0.09 5.71 11.37
CA VAL A 156 0.90 6.40 10.52
C VAL A 156 0.30 7.63 9.84
N VAL A 157 -0.95 7.55 9.36
CA VAL A 157 -1.65 8.71 8.78
C VAL A 157 -1.88 9.82 9.82
N LEU A 158 -2.17 9.48 11.08
CA LEU A 158 -2.33 10.48 12.14
C LEU A 158 -0.99 11.13 12.52
N LEU A 159 0.07 10.34 12.66
CA LEU A 159 1.39 10.86 13.01
C LEU A 159 1.98 11.73 11.89
N SER A 160 1.61 11.46 10.62
CA SER A 160 2.08 12.24 9.49
C SER A 160 1.47 13.65 9.41
N CYS A 161 0.44 13.95 10.24
CA CYS A 161 -0.14 15.28 10.36
C CYS A 161 0.83 16.34 10.91
N TYR A 162 2.01 15.96 11.42
CA TYR A 162 3.02 16.90 11.89
C TYR A 162 3.51 17.86 10.80
N HIS A 163 3.66 17.39 9.56
CA HIS A 163 4.16 18.20 8.45
C HIS A 163 3.36 17.97 7.15
N PRO A 164 3.13 18.99 6.31
CA PRO A 164 2.36 18.87 5.06
C PRO A 164 2.91 17.80 4.13
N ALA A 165 4.22 17.77 3.93
CA ALA A 165 4.87 16.78 3.07
C ALA A 165 4.69 15.34 3.58
N SER A 166 4.74 15.12 4.90
CA SER A 166 4.51 13.78 5.47
C SER A 166 3.06 13.36 5.33
N LEU A 167 2.11 14.28 5.47
CA LEU A 167 0.69 13.99 5.27
C LEU A 167 0.41 13.57 3.82
N ILE A 168 0.94 14.33 2.85
CA ILE A 168 0.83 14.00 1.43
C ILE A 168 1.39 12.61 1.17
N LEU A 169 2.61 12.34 1.66
CA LEU A 169 3.25 11.05 1.50
C LEU A 169 2.39 9.92 2.07
N ALA A 170 1.94 10.03 3.32
CA ALA A 170 1.08 9.04 3.96
C ALA A 170 -0.23 8.83 3.19
N GLY A 171 -0.80 9.89 2.60
CA GLY A 171 -1.95 9.80 1.70
C GLY A 171 -1.68 8.90 0.50
N VAL A 172 -0.54 9.05 -0.17
CA VAL A 172 -0.14 8.20 -1.30
C VAL A 172 -0.11 6.72 -0.90
N PHE A 173 0.40 6.39 0.28
CA PHE A 173 0.38 5.01 0.79
C PHE A 173 -1.04 4.52 1.09
N ALA A 174 -1.86 5.37 1.70
CA ALA A 174 -3.24 5.05 1.99
C ALA A 174 -4.05 4.76 0.71
N LEU A 175 -3.75 5.43 -0.41
CA LEU A 175 -4.42 5.20 -1.69
C LEU A 175 -4.15 3.81 -2.28
N ASP A 176 -2.93 3.29 -2.15
CA ASP A 176 -2.60 1.92 -2.57
C ASP A 176 -3.40 0.91 -1.73
N TYR A 177 -3.45 1.13 -0.41
CA TYR A 177 -4.23 0.31 0.51
C TYR A 177 -5.74 0.31 0.18
N VAL A 178 -6.28 1.50 -0.10
CA VAL A 178 -7.68 1.70 -0.54
C VAL A 178 -7.97 0.99 -1.86
N SER A 179 -7.02 1.00 -2.81
CA SER A 179 -7.18 0.32 -4.10
C SER A 179 -7.40 -1.18 -3.94
N HIS A 180 -6.74 -1.80 -2.95
CA HIS A 180 -6.89 -3.23 -2.67
C HIS A 180 -8.22 -3.63 -2.02
N ILE A 181 -8.93 -2.68 -1.40
CA ILE A 181 -10.26 -2.94 -0.82
C ILE A 181 -11.26 -3.30 -1.92
N TYR A 182 -11.10 -2.70 -3.10
CA TYR A 182 -12.01 -2.84 -4.24
C TYR A 182 -11.47 -3.75 -5.36
N GLU A 183 -10.36 -4.45 -5.11
CA GLU A 183 -9.79 -5.44 -6.05
C GLU A 183 -10.65 -6.71 -6.17
N PRO A 184 -11.17 -7.32 -5.08
CA PRO A 184 -11.95 -8.54 -5.16
C PRO A 184 -13.36 -8.28 -5.70
N ASN A 185 -13.80 -9.13 -6.63
CA ASN A 185 -15.18 -9.16 -7.10
C ASN A 185 -16.02 -10.08 -6.23
N GLU A 186 -17.22 -9.62 -5.90
CA GLU A 186 -18.29 -10.42 -5.34
C GLU A 186 -18.87 -11.41 -6.38
N ASN A 187 -19.54 -12.46 -5.92
CA ASN A 187 -20.29 -13.36 -6.80
C ASN A 187 -21.54 -12.63 -7.35
N LYS A 188 -22.03 -13.07 -8.52
CA LYS A 188 -23.22 -12.48 -9.17
C LYS A 188 -24.42 -12.35 -8.25
N GLU A 189 -24.71 -13.37 -7.44
CA GLU A 189 -25.83 -13.38 -6.50
C GLU A 189 -25.73 -12.29 -5.44
N MET A 190 -24.54 -12.09 -4.88
CA MET A 190 -24.28 -11.05 -3.88
C MET A 190 -24.39 -9.66 -4.52
N LEU A 191 -23.88 -9.47 -5.74
CA LEU A 191 -24.03 -8.23 -6.50
C LEU A 191 -25.51 -7.92 -6.72
N ALA A 192 -26.29 -8.90 -7.22
CA ALA A 192 -27.70 -8.73 -7.50
C ALA A 192 -28.50 -8.42 -6.23
N MET A 193 -28.26 -9.15 -5.14
CA MET A 193 -28.91 -8.93 -3.85
C MET A 193 -28.63 -7.53 -3.30
N TYR A 194 -27.39 -7.04 -3.46
CA TYR A 194 -27.01 -5.70 -3.02
C TYR A 194 -27.72 -4.62 -3.83
N PHE A 195 -27.64 -4.68 -5.17
CA PHE A 195 -28.17 -3.62 -6.03
C PHE A 195 -29.69 -3.65 -6.20
N ARG A 196 -30.35 -4.75 -5.81
CA ARG A 196 -31.81 -4.78 -5.61
C ARG A 196 -32.28 -3.90 -4.46
N LYS A 197 -31.43 -3.72 -3.43
CA LYS A 197 -31.75 -2.91 -2.24
C LYS A 197 -31.19 -1.49 -2.33
N TYR A 198 -30.05 -1.31 -2.97
CA TYR A 198 -29.31 -0.05 -2.98
C TYR A 198 -28.93 0.39 -4.39
N THR A 199 -28.98 1.69 -4.63
CA THR A 199 -28.50 2.25 -5.90
C THR A 199 -26.98 2.45 -5.90
N LEU A 200 -26.36 2.54 -7.09
CA LEU A 200 -24.94 2.90 -7.21
C LEU A 200 -24.63 4.26 -6.53
N LYS A 201 -25.55 5.23 -6.62
CA LYS A 201 -25.42 6.53 -5.97
C LYS A 201 -25.36 6.41 -4.45
N GLU A 202 -26.21 5.59 -3.87
CA GLU A 202 -26.20 5.31 -2.42
C GLU A 202 -24.92 4.59 -2.01
N LYS A 203 -24.47 3.59 -2.80
CA LYS A 203 -23.21 2.90 -2.54
C LYS A 203 -22.04 3.88 -2.51
N ILE A 204 -21.94 4.76 -3.51
CA ILE A 204 -20.92 5.81 -3.59
C ILE A 204 -21.00 6.73 -2.38
N ARG A 205 -22.20 7.22 -2.04
CA ARG A 205 -22.39 8.14 -0.91
C ARG A 205 -21.97 7.51 0.42
N ARG A 206 -22.44 6.30 0.72
CA ARG A 206 -22.12 5.60 1.99
C ARG A 206 -20.64 5.28 2.11
N ASN A 207 -20.03 4.79 1.03
CA ASN A 207 -18.60 4.50 0.99
C ASN A 207 -17.75 5.77 1.15
N SER A 208 -18.12 6.87 0.49
CA SER A 208 -17.43 8.15 0.62
C SER A 208 -17.57 8.75 2.02
N LEU A 209 -18.76 8.65 2.65
CA LEU A 209 -18.96 9.09 4.03
C LEU A 209 -18.08 8.30 5.00
N PHE A 210 -18.03 6.97 4.85
CA PHE A 210 -17.17 6.14 5.69
C PHE A 210 -15.68 6.49 5.51
N PHE A 211 -15.23 6.61 4.26
CA PHE A 211 -13.85 6.98 3.94
C PHE A 211 -13.45 8.35 4.53
N ASN A 212 -14.31 9.36 4.38
CA ASN A 212 -14.07 10.67 4.99
C ASN A 212 -14.15 10.64 6.52
N GLY A 213 -15.02 9.80 7.10
CA GLY A 213 -15.05 9.57 8.54
C GLY A 213 -13.73 9.02 9.07
N LEU A 214 -13.04 8.15 8.31
CA LEU A 214 -11.72 7.63 8.68
C LEU A 214 -10.62 8.71 8.60
N LEU A 215 -10.71 9.63 7.64
CA LEU A 215 -9.71 10.69 7.45
C LEU A 215 -9.97 11.94 8.31
N LEU A 216 -11.19 12.11 8.82
CA LEU A 216 -11.59 13.28 9.60
C LEU A 216 -10.66 13.56 10.80
N PRO A 217 -10.25 12.56 11.62
CA PRO A 217 -9.31 12.79 12.71
C PRO A 217 -7.97 13.33 12.22
N ALA A 218 -7.48 12.90 11.06
CA ALA A 218 -6.25 13.40 10.46
C ALA A 218 -6.41 14.86 9.99
N TYR A 219 -7.57 15.22 9.42
CA TYR A 219 -7.88 16.60 9.03
C TYR A 219 -7.89 17.54 10.25
N CYS A 220 -8.62 17.16 11.29
CA CYS A 220 -8.70 17.94 12.52
C CYS A 220 -7.32 18.08 13.17
N LEU A 221 -6.57 16.99 13.28
CA LEU A 221 -5.23 17.01 13.88
C LEU A 221 -4.26 17.89 13.08
N PHE A 222 -4.27 17.80 11.75
CA PHE A 222 -3.44 18.64 10.90
C PHE A 222 -3.78 20.12 11.05
N MET A 223 -5.06 20.50 11.09
CA MET A 223 -5.48 21.90 11.29
C MET A 223 -5.03 22.45 12.64
N ILE A 224 -5.02 21.62 13.70
CA ILE A 224 -4.55 22.01 15.03
C ILE A 224 -3.03 22.21 15.04
N LEU A 225 -2.28 21.30 14.41
CA LEU A 225 -0.81 21.33 14.41
C LEU A 225 -0.23 22.34 13.42
N ASN A 226 -0.92 22.60 12.30
CA ASN A 226 -0.43 23.41 11.19
C ASN A 226 -1.48 24.46 10.75
N PRO A 227 -1.85 25.43 11.64
CA PRO A 227 -2.92 26.38 11.36
C PRO A 227 -2.65 27.27 10.14
N ALA A 228 -1.38 27.68 9.94
CA ALA A 228 -0.95 28.50 8.81
C ALA A 228 -1.08 27.77 7.46
N GLU A 229 -1.04 26.43 7.48
CA GLU A 229 -1.05 25.57 6.30
C GLU A 229 -2.40 24.84 6.14
N SER A 230 -3.44 25.30 6.84
CA SER A 230 -4.78 24.70 6.83
C SER A 230 -5.40 24.54 5.43
N LEU A 231 -5.04 25.40 4.47
CA LEU A 231 -5.50 25.28 3.07
C LEU A 231 -5.08 23.95 2.41
N TYR A 232 -3.95 23.35 2.82
CA TYR A 232 -3.53 22.04 2.29
C TYR A 232 -4.52 20.92 2.58
N VAL A 233 -5.33 21.05 3.64
CA VAL A 233 -6.38 20.07 3.97
C VAL A 233 -7.44 20.01 2.87
N LEU A 234 -7.80 21.14 2.25
CA LEU A 234 -8.77 21.17 1.16
C LEU A 234 -8.25 20.45 -0.08
N TYR A 235 -7.00 20.70 -0.46
CA TYR A 235 -6.35 20.01 -1.57
C TYR A 235 -6.23 18.51 -1.32
N TYR A 236 -5.79 18.14 -0.11
CA TYR A 236 -5.67 16.75 0.30
C TYR A 236 -7.04 16.04 0.32
N PHE A 237 -8.07 16.70 0.85
CA PHE A 237 -9.44 16.20 0.84
C PHE A 237 -9.95 15.93 -0.58
N ALA A 238 -9.80 16.91 -1.49
CA ALA A 238 -10.23 16.77 -2.87
C ALA A 238 -9.49 15.63 -3.58
N PHE A 239 -8.16 15.58 -3.42
CA PHE A 239 -7.30 14.56 -4.00
C PHE A 239 -7.68 13.14 -3.54
N MET A 240 -7.77 12.93 -2.21
CA MET A 240 -8.10 11.62 -1.65
C MET A 240 -9.49 11.14 -2.08
N ASN A 241 -10.47 12.05 -2.11
CA ASN A 241 -11.84 11.71 -2.52
C ASN A 241 -11.94 11.39 -4.02
N LEU A 242 -11.32 12.19 -4.90
CA LEU A 242 -11.34 11.92 -6.33
C LEU A 242 -10.75 10.55 -6.64
N TYR A 243 -9.60 10.25 -6.05
CA TYR A 243 -8.95 8.97 -6.23
C TYR A 243 -9.83 7.81 -5.73
N PHE A 244 -10.37 7.92 -4.52
CA PHE A 244 -11.26 6.93 -3.94
C PHE A 244 -12.47 6.64 -4.84
N LEU A 245 -13.11 7.69 -5.35
CA LEU A 245 -14.27 7.58 -6.23
C LEU A 245 -13.91 6.91 -7.57
N LEU A 246 -12.74 7.21 -8.14
CA LEU A 246 -12.25 6.55 -9.35
C LEU A 246 -12.06 5.05 -9.14
N ILE A 247 -11.46 4.64 -8.01
CA ILE A 247 -11.27 3.22 -7.66
C ILE A 247 -12.61 2.50 -7.48
N LEU A 248 -13.51 3.09 -6.68
CA LEU A 248 -14.82 2.50 -6.39
C LEU A 248 -15.63 2.30 -7.68
N THR A 249 -15.68 3.31 -8.54
CA THR A 249 -16.44 3.24 -9.79
C THR A 249 -15.79 2.31 -10.82
N ARG A 250 -14.45 2.25 -10.86
CA ARG A 250 -13.71 1.31 -11.72
C ARG A 250 -14.06 -0.14 -11.40
N LYS A 251 -14.20 -0.50 -10.11
CA LYS A 251 -14.58 -1.86 -9.70
C LYS A 251 -15.84 -2.31 -10.44
N TYR A 252 -16.88 -1.47 -10.43
CA TYR A 252 -18.17 -1.80 -11.05
C TYR A 252 -18.16 -1.69 -12.58
N LYS A 253 -17.37 -0.76 -13.14
CA LYS A 253 -17.15 -0.68 -14.58
C LYS A 253 -16.50 -1.95 -15.15
N LYS A 254 -15.51 -2.52 -14.47
CA LYS A 254 -14.77 -3.71 -14.93
C LYS A 254 -15.29 -5.03 -14.34
N TYR A 255 -16.32 -4.98 -13.53
CA TYR A 255 -16.84 -6.16 -12.85
C TYR A 255 -17.21 -7.26 -13.84
N HIS A 256 -16.74 -8.48 -13.56
CA HIS A 256 -17.14 -9.68 -14.27
C HIS A 256 -17.23 -10.85 -13.29
N TYR A 257 -18.38 -11.52 -13.21
CA TYR A 257 -18.67 -12.53 -12.18
C TYR A 257 -17.77 -13.77 -12.21
N LYS A 258 -17.13 -14.08 -13.34
CA LYS A 258 -16.16 -15.19 -13.44
C LYS A 258 -14.76 -14.80 -12.99
N GLU A 259 -14.45 -13.50 -12.93
CA GLU A 259 -13.15 -13.02 -12.52
C GLU A 259 -13.15 -12.74 -11.02
N LYS A 260 -12.31 -13.44 -10.28
CA LYS A 260 -12.23 -13.29 -8.82
C LYS A 260 -11.74 -11.90 -8.40
N ASN A 261 -10.81 -11.32 -9.16
CA ASN A 261 -10.19 -10.04 -8.85
C ASN A 261 -10.08 -9.21 -10.13
N ASN A 262 -10.39 -7.92 -10.03
CA ASN A 262 -10.07 -6.97 -11.09
C ASN A 262 -8.59 -6.63 -10.99
N TYR A 263 -7.79 -7.04 -11.97
CA TYR A 263 -6.36 -6.70 -11.99
C TYR A 263 -6.17 -5.18 -11.85
N TYR A 264 -5.51 -4.82 -10.77
CA TYR A 264 -5.07 -3.48 -10.45
C TYR A 264 -3.55 -3.48 -10.60
N ASN A 265 -3.02 -2.68 -11.52
CA ASN A 265 -1.59 -2.62 -11.82
C ASN A 265 -1.07 -1.20 -11.59
N MET A 266 0.27 -1.05 -11.65
CA MET A 266 0.95 0.23 -11.44
C MET A 266 0.53 1.31 -12.44
N GLY A 267 0.23 0.95 -13.68
CA GLY A 267 -0.26 1.89 -14.69
C GLY A 267 -1.59 2.54 -14.29
N VAL A 268 -2.55 1.74 -13.80
CA VAL A 268 -3.85 2.26 -13.33
C VAL A 268 -3.68 3.14 -12.09
N TYR A 269 -2.77 2.76 -11.19
CA TYR A 269 -2.46 3.59 -10.01
C TYR A 269 -1.98 4.98 -10.44
N PHE A 270 -0.99 5.05 -11.33
CA PHE A 270 -0.46 6.33 -11.79
C PHE A 270 -1.46 7.14 -12.61
N GLU A 271 -2.23 6.49 -13.48
CA GLU A 271 -3.31 7.14 -14.22
C GLU A 271 -4.26 7.86 -13.24
N TYR A 272 -4.74 7.16 -12.22
CA TYR A 272 -5.70 7.73 -11.27
C TYR A 272 -5.06 8.74 -10.33
N PHE A 273 -3.79 8.53 -9.96
CA PHE A 273 -3.02 9.50 -9.18
C PHE A 273 -2.90 10.83 -9.93
N ILE A 274 -2.45 10.80 -11.18
CA ILE A 274 -2.28 12.00 -12.02
C ILE A 274 -3.64 12.66 -12.32
N CYS A 275 -4.66 11.86 -12.65
CA CYS A 275 -6.01 12.39 -12.84
C CYS A 275 -6.53 13.10 -11.59
N SER A 276 -6.29 12.53 -10.40
CA SER A 276 -6.75 13.11 -9.14
C SER A 276 -6.00 14.39 -8.77
N MET A 277 -4.72 14.51 -9.14
CA MET A 277 -3.97 15.77 -8.98
C MET A 277 -4.47 16.88 -9.89
N THR A 278 -4.87 16.54 -11.13
CA THR A 278 -5.30 17.51 -12.15
C THR A 278 -6.79 17.86 -12.06
N ILE A 279 -7.57 17.14 -11.25
CA ILE A 279 -8.99 17.33 -10.92
C ILE A 279 -9.95 17.19 -12.13
N ILE A 280 -9.79 18.02 -13.16
CA ILE A 280 -10.66 18.03 -14.35
C ILE A 280 -10.67 16.67 -15.05
N PRO A 281 -9.51 16.02 -15.35
CA PRO A 281 -9.50 14.70 -15.95
C PRO A 281 -10.16 13.64 -15.06
N ALA A 282 -9.96 13.70 -13.73
CA ALA A 282 -10.62 12.80 -12.80
C ALA A 282 -12.14 12.91 -12.85
N ILE A 283 -12.70 14.13 -12.90
CA ILE A 283 -14.16 14.34 -12.96
C ILE A 283 -14.74 13.76 -14.26
N LEU A 284 -14.06 13.99 -15.40
CA LEU A 284 -14.49 13.44 -16.69
C LEU A 284 -14.47 11.91 -16.70
N LEU A 285 -13.38 11.32 -16.19
CA LEU A 285 -13.23 9.87 -16.12
C LEU A 285 -14.23 9.25 -15.14
N LEU A 286 -14.51 9.93 -14.02
CA LEU A 286 -15.52 9.52 -13.05
C LEU A 286 -16.92 9.49 -13.67
N LYS A 287 -17.30 10.53 -14.43
CA LYS A 287 -18.60 10.59 -15.13
C LYS A 287 -18.79 9.40 -16.06
N ASN A 288 -17.75 9.09 -16.86
CA ASN A 288 -17.77 7.94 -17.76
C ASN A 288 -17.85 6.63 -16.98
N ASN A 289 -17.06 6.47 -15.92
CA ASN A 289 -17.06 5.27 -15.10
C ASN A 289 -18.40 5.02 -14.41
N ILE A 290 -19.09 6.06 -13.92
CA ILE A 290 -20.42 5.92 -13.30
C ILE A 290 -21.44 5.43 -14.33
N LYS A 291 -21.40 5.97 -15.56
CA LYS A 291 -22.28 5.54 -16.65
C LYS A 291 -22.06 4.08 -17.00
N ASP A 292 -20.81 3.70 -17.25
CA ASP A 292 -20.43 2.33 -17.62
C ASP A 292 -20.73 1.33 -16.50
N ALA A 293 -20.42 1.70 -15.25
CA ALA A 293 -20.74 0.89 -14.07
C ALA A 293 -22.25 0.67 -13.91
N GLY A 294 -23.06 1.72 -14.13
CA GLY A 294 -24.51 1.60 -14.09
C GLY A 294 -25.04 0.62 -15.13
N GLN A 295 -24.51 0.67 -16.37
CA GLN A 295 -24.87 -0.28 -17.42
C GLN A 295 -24.45 -1.71 -17.06
N ASN A 296 -23.23 -1.88 -16.56
CA ASN A 296 -22.70 -3.20 -16.20
C ASN A 296 -23.46 -3.84 -15.03
N ILE A 297 -23.86 -3.03 -14.03
CA ILE A 297 -24.70 -3.49 -12.92
C ILE A 297 -26.05 -3.96 -13.45
N ARG A 298 -26.72 -3.21 -14.33
CA ARG A 298 -28.00 -3.65 -14.94
C ARG A 298 -27.86 -4.98 -15.67
N THR A 299 -26.76 -5.17 -16.41
CA THR A 299 -26.49 -6.43 -17.12
C THR A 299 -26.39 -7.65 -16.18
N TYR A 300 -25.81 -7.49 -14.99
CA TYR A 300 -25.57 -8.63 -14.09
C TYR A 300 -26.56 -8.77 -12.94
N ALA A 301 -27.11 -7.67 -12.44
CA ALA A 301 -28.07 -7.63 -11.33
C ALA A 301 -29.53 -7.69 -11.79
N GLY A 302 -29.81 -7.42 -13.07
CA GLY A 302 -31.16 -7.14 -13.55
C GLY A 302 -31.58 -5.70 -13.29
N ASP A 303 -32.72 -5.30 -13.84
CA ASP A 303 -33.38 -4.02 -13.50
C ASP A 303 -33.98 -4.04 -12.08
#